data_AF-A0A4U1F3B2-F1
#
_entry.id   AF-A0A4U1F3B2-F1
#
_cell.length_a   1.000
_cell.length_b   1.000
_cell.length_c   1.000
_cell.angle_alpha   90.00
_cell.angle_beta   90.00
_cell.angle_gamma   90.00
#
_symmetry.space_group_name_H-M   'P 1'
#
loop_
_entity.id
_entity.type
_entity.pdbx_description
1 polymer ?
#
loop_
_entity_poly.entity_id
_entity_poly.type
_entity_poly.pdbx_seq_one_letter_code
_entity_poly.pdbx_strand_id
1 'polypeptide(L)' 'ETRRKEGIVKLKPHEEPLRSEILSGKFTILNVRDPTGASIALFTARLHHPHKSVQHVVLQALFYLLDRAVD' A
#
# COMPACT_ATOMS: atom_id res chain seq x y z
N GLU A 1 -1.38 -16.59 5.73
CA GLU A 1 -2.25 -16.43 6.91
C GLU A 1 -2.57 -14.96 7.23
N THR A 2 -1.55 -14.09 7.34
CA THR A 2 -1.69 -12.64 7.58
C THR A 2 -2.63 -11.94 6.59
N ARG A 3 -2.51 -12.21 5.28
CA ARG A 3 -3.42 -11.63 4.26
C ARG A 3 -4.90 -11.93 4.51
N ARG A 4 -5.25 -13.12 5.02
CA ARG A 4 -6.63 -13.48 5.33
C ARG A 4 -7.13 -12.78 6.60
N LYS A 5 -6.26 -12.67 7.61
CA LYS A 5 -6.56 -11.96 8.88
C LYS A 5 -6.77 -10.47 8.67
N GLU A 6 -6.00 -9.85 7.77
CA GLU A 6 -6.07 -8.42 7.46
C GLU A 6 -7.12 -8.06 6.38
N GLY A 7 -7.95 -9.01 5.95
CA GLY A 7 -8.94 -8.76 4.90
C GLY A 7 -8.33 -8.41 3.53
N ILE A 8 -7.10 -8.83 3.27
CA ILE A 8 -6.34 -8.60 2.02
C ILE A 8 -6.69 -9.74 1.04
N VAL A 9 -7.98 -9.96 0.82
CA VAL A 9 -8.50 -10.97 -0.10
C VAL A 9 -9.58 -10.28 -0.93
N LYS A 10 -9.46 -10.30 -2.26
CA LYS A 10 -10.32 -9.54 -3.20
C LYS A 10 -10.29 -8.02 -2.91
N LEU A 11 -9.09 -7.43 -2.91
CA LEU A 11 -8.94 -5.98 -2.78
C LEU A 11 -9.71 -5.25 -3.88
N LYS A 12 -10.47 -4.23 -3.49
CA LYS A 12 -11.26 -3.40 -4.39
C LYS A 12 -10.67 -1.98 -4.43
N PRO A 13 -9.65 -1.73 -5.25
CA PRO A 13 -8.85 -0.49 -5.20
C PRO A 13 -9.63 0.78 -5.57
N HIS A 14 -10.82 0.63 -6.17
CA HIS A 14 -11.67 1.74 -6.59
C HIS A 14 -12.76 2.08 -5.56
N GLU A 15 -12.93 1.29 -4.49
CA GLU A 15 -13.91 1.53 -3.44
C GLU A 15 -13.26 2.25 -2.24
N GLU A 16 -14.01 3.15 -1.60
CA GLU A 16 -13.61 3.72 -0.31
C GLU A 16 -13.72 2.65 0.80
N PRO A 17 -12.84 2.70 1.83
CA PRO A 17 -11.78 3.68 2.08
C PRO A 17 -10.43 3.37 1.39
N LEU A 18 -10.34 2.24 0.67
CA LEU A 18 -9.07 1.77 0.09
C LEU A 18 -8.55 2.71 -1.01
N ARG A 19 -9.45 3.25 -1.84
CA ARG A 19 -9.10 4.20 -2.89
C ARG A 19 -8.38 5.43 -2.36
N SER A 20 -8.94 6.11 -1.36
CA SER A 20 -8.30 7.29 -0.77
C SER A 20 -6.98 6.96 -0.09
N GLU A 21 -6.86 5.79 0.53
CA GLU A 21 -5.62 5.34 1.14
C GLU A 21 -4.52 5.07 0.09
N ILE A 22 -4.85 4.44 -1.04
CA ILE A 22 -3.92 4.26 -2.19
C ILE A 22 -3.49 5.62 -2.76
N LEU A 23 -4.43 6.54 -2.94
CA LEU A 23 -4.18 7.87 -3.53
C LEU A 23 -3.51 8.86 -2.56
N SER A 24 -3.37 8.52 -1.28
CA SER A 24 -2.79 9.39 -0.26
C SER A 24 -1.33 9.77 -0.52
N GLY A 25 -0.63 9.04 -1.39
CA GLY A 25 0.79 9.24 -1.70
C GLY A 25 1.74 8.86 -0.58
N LYS A 26 1.24 8.31 0.54
CA LYS A 26 2.11 7.88 1.65
C LYS A 26 2.94 6.64 1.30
N PHE A 27 2.52 5.87 0.31
CA PHE A 27 3.28 4.77 -0.28
C PHE A 27 3.60 5.11 -1.74
N THR A 28 4.84 4.87 -2.15
CA THR A 28 5.27 5.11 -3.53
C THR A 28 6.26 4.03 -3.93
N ILE A 29 6.07 3.45 -5.12
CA ILE A 29 7.03 2.55 -5.73
C ILE A 29 7.86 3.38 -6.70
N LEU A 30 9.18 3.38 -6.54
CA LEU A 30 10.04 4.14 -7.43
C LEU A 30 10.17 3.41 -8.77
N ASN A 31 10.21 4.19 -9.86
CA ASN A 31 10.47 3.65 -11.20
C ASN A 31 11.93 3.15 -11.37
N VAL A 32 12.79 3.48 -10.41
CA VAL A 32 14.18 3.01 -10.35
C VAL A 32 14.30 1.82 -9.41
N ARG A 33 15.21 0.90 -9.74
CA ARG A 33 15.58 -0.26 -8.92
C ARG A 33 16.92 0.00 -8.25
N ASP A 34 17.19 -0.74 -7.17
CA ASP A 34 18.52 -0.75 -6.59
C ASP A 34 19.52 -1.50 -7.52
N PRO A 35 20.84 -1.49 -7.22
CA PRO A 35 21.84 -2.19 -8.04
C PRO A 35 21.64 -3.71 -8.14
N THR A 36 20.86 -4.31 -7.25
CA THR A 36 20.54 -5.74 -7.26
C THR A 36 19.27 -6.07 -8.06
N GLY A 37 18.56 -5.05 -8.56
CA GLY A 37 17.31 -5.17 -9.29
C GLY A 37 16.06 -5.19 -8.39
N ALA A 38 16.19 -4.96 -7.10
CA ALA A 38 15.07 -4.86 -6.17
C ALA A 38 14.24 -3.59 -6.41
N SER A 39 12.91 -3.74 -6.39
CA SER A 39 11.98 -2.60 -6.40
C SER A 39 12.12 -1.80 -5.10
N ILE A 40 12.13 -0.48 -5.18
CA ILE A 40 12.21 0.40 -4.00
C ILE A 40 10.80 0.92 -3.66
N ALA A 41 10.34 0.62 -2.45
CA ALA A 41 9.10 1.16 -1.88
C ALA A 41 9.42 2.22 -0.83
N LEU A 42 8.87 3.42 -1.00
CA LEU A 42 8.97 4.53 -0.06
C LEU A 42 7.71 4.63 0.79
N PHE A 43 7.89 4.81 2.10
CA PHE A 43 6.82 5.21 3.02
C PHE A 43 7.07 6.61 3.56
N THR A 44 6.21 7.56 3.20
CA THR A 44 6.28 8.95 3.66
C THR A 44 5.52 9.09 4.98
N ALA A 45 6.22 8.88 6.10
CA ALA A 45 5.62 8.88 7.44
C ALA A 45 4.84 10.17 7.77
N ARG A 46 5.26 11.34 7.27
CA ARG A 46 4.54 12.61 7.45
C ARG A 46 3.11 12.60 6.90
N LEU A 47 2.83 11.77 5.89
CA LEU A 47 1.50 11.62 5.30
C LEU A 47 0.64 10.56 6.03
N HIS A 48 1.24 9.81 6.96
CA HIS A 48 0.55 8.81 7.74
C HIS A 48 -0.08 9.46 8.98
N HIS A 49 -1.42 9.47 9.03
CA HIS A 49 -2.20 9.96 10.15
C HIS A 49 -2.97 8.80 10.79
N PRO A 50 -2.40 8.08 11.78
CA PRO A 50 -3.01 6.88 12.36
C PRO A 50 -4.41 7.10 12.91
N HIS A 51 -4.69 8.31 13.43
CA HIS A 51 -6.00 8.67 13.98
C HIS A 51 -7.07 8.94 12.92
N LYS A 52 -6.68 9.08 11.64
CA LYS A 52 -7.58 9.33 10.51
C LYS A 52 -7.71 8.13 9.57
N SER A 53 -6.78 7.19 9.64
CA SER A 53 -6.74 5.98 8.79
C SER A 53 -7.13 4.75 9.62
N VAL A 54 -7.92 3.86 9.03
CA VAL A 54 -8.20 2.56 9.63
C VAL A 54 -7.03 1.62 9.35
N GLN A 55 -6.43 1.03 10.39
CA GLN A 55 -5.17 0.27 10.29
C GLN A 55 -5.18 -0.83 9.21
N HIS A 56 -6.27 -1.60 9.08
CA HIS A 56 -6.35 -2.66 8.07
C HIS A 56 -6.38 -2.11 6.64
N VAL A 57 -6.92 -0.91 6.41
CA VAL A 57 -6.98 -0.27 5.09
C VAL A 57 -5.58 0.17 4.64
N VAL A 58 -4.77 0.65 5.59
CA VAL A 58 -3.35 0.99 5.34
C VAL A 58 -2.59 -0.24 4.84
N LEU A 59 -2.79 -1.39 5.50
CA LEU A 59 -2.17 -2.65 5.10
C LEU A 59 -2.69 -3.12 3.74
N GLN A 60 -4.01 -3.05 3.50
CA GLN A 60 -4.60 -3.37 2.20
C GLN A 60 -4.00 -2.52 1.06
N ALA A 61 -3.82 -1.21 1.27
CA ALA A 61 -3.22 -0.31 0.28
C ALA A 61 -1.75 -0.66 0.01
N LEU A 62 -0.97 -0.92 1.06
CA LEU A 62 0.43 -1.34 0.95
C LEU A 62 0.56 -2.64 0.14
N PHE A 63 -0.21 -3.67 0.48
CA PHE A 63 -0.15 -4.95 -0.22
C PHE A 63 -0.63 -4.85 -1.67
N TYR A 64 -1.68 -4.05 -1.94
CA TYR A 64 -2.10 -3.77 -3.31
C TYR A 64 -0.97 -3.15 -4.15
N LEU A 65 -0.30 -2.13 -3.62
CA LEU A 65 0.78 -1.44 -4.32
C LEU A 65 2.01 -2.34 -4.52
N LEU A 66 2.33 -3.20 -3.55
CA LEU A 66 3.39 -4.20 -3.69
C LEU A 66 3.06 -5.25 -4.73
N ASP A 67 1.82 -5.78 -4.75
CA ASP A 67 1.38 -6.75 -5.77
C ASP A 67 1.53 -6.15 -7.17
N ARG A 68 1.15 -4.87 -7.35
CA ARG A 68 1.29 -4.15 -8.63
C ARG A 68 2.72 -3.77 -9.02
N ALA A 69 3.67 -3.82 -8.09
CA ALA A 69 5.07 -3.51 -8.35
C ALA A 69 5.90 -4.74 -8.74
N VAL A 70 5.34 -5.93 -8.52
CA VAL A 70 5.94 -7.23 -8.88
C VAL A 70 5.43 -7.71 -10.24
N ASP A 71 4.20 -7.34 -10.63
CA ASP A 71 3.67 -7.45 -11.99
C ASP A 71 4.46 -6.57 -12.99
#